data_AF-A0A5T3QBB4-F1
#
_entry.id   AF-A0A5T3QBB4-F1
#
_cell.length_a   1.000
_cell.length_b   1.000
_cell.length_c   1.000
_cell.angle_alpha   90.00
_cell.angle_beta   90.00
_cell.angle_gamma   90.00
#
_symmetry.space_group_name_H-M   'P 1'
#
loop_
_entity.id
_entity.type
_entity.pdbx_description
1 polymer ?
#
loop_
_entity_poly.entity_id
_entity_poly.type
_entity_poly.pdbx_seq_one_letter_code
_entity_poly.pdbx_strand_id
1 'polypeptide(L)'
;MNDNIVQNIAHKLFLARSDMLEHELTEQELSFLLKEKSEGYCLKGNKLIFSSYEDRDHYVVRHYFSEIDSDRTDAEKTIILTAVSIWKKSLRGDRSTAGLFLSLYEDKINVWQALLTSECSQYEATFLADQFIKHSRNIDINSLFHFF
;
A
#
# COMPACT_ATOMS: atom_id res chain seq x y z
N MET A 1 16.04 -3.95 -14.01
CA MET A 1 17.09 -4.25 -12.99
C MET A 1 17.19 -3.16 -11.92
N ASN A 2 16.81 -1.91 -12.24
CA ASN A 2 16.74 -0.78 -11.31
C ASN A 2 15.47 -0.75 -10.44
N ASP A 3 14.31 -1.22 -10.95
CA ASP A 3 13.04 -1.27 -10.19
C ASP A 3 13.15 -2.13 -8.91
N ASN A 4 14.04 -3.12 -8.95
CA ASN A 4 14.30 -4.02 -7.84
C ASN A 4 14.93 -3.30 -6.63
N ILE A 5 15.65 -2.18 -6.81
CA ILE A 5 16.26 -1.46 -5.67
C ILE A 5 15.18 -0.73 -4.86
N VAL A 6 14.32 0.05 -5.53
CA VAL A 6 13.23 0.79 -4.86
C VAL A 6 12.23 -0.17 -4.23
N GLN A 7 11.90 -1.25 -4.93
CA GLN A 7 11.04 -2.31 -4.43
C GLN A 7 11.64 -3.01 -3.19
N ASN A 8 12.96 -3.25 -3.17
CA ASN A 8 13.64 -3.82 -2.00
C ASN A 8 13.65 -2.86 -0.81
N ILE A 9 13.82 -1.55 -1.03
CA ILE A 9 13.70 -0.54 0.04
C ILE A 9 12.27 -0.54 0.58
N ALA A 10 11.26 -0.53 -0.29
CA ALA A 10 9.85 -0.57 0.09
C ALA A 10 9.49 -1.87 0.85
N HIS A 11 10.03 -3.02 0.45
CA HIS A 11 9.92 -4.27 1.19
C HIS A 11 10.55 -4.14 2.59
N LYS A 12 11.79 -3.65 2.70
CA LYS A 12 12.45 -3.46 3.99
C LYS A 12 11.65 -2.53 4.91
N LEU A 13 11.10 -1.45 4.36
CA LEU A 13 10.22 -0.53 5.07
C LEU A 13 8.95 -1.22 5.54
N PHE A 14 8.31 -2.05 4.70
CA PHE A 14 7.15 -2.86 5.09
C PHE A 14 7.46 -3.81 6.26
N LEU A 15 8.66 -4.39 6.30
CA LEU A 15 9.08 -5.27 7.40
C LEU A 15 9.55 -4.52 8.65
N ALA A 16 10.10 -3.32 8.49
CA ALA A 16 10.57 -2.50 9.59
C ALA A 16 9.38 -1.99 10.42
N ARG A 17 9.56 -1.90 11.74
CA ARG A 17 8.53 -1.43 12.68
C ARG A 17 7.95 -0.09 12.19
N SER A 18 6.63 0.04 12.21
CA SER A 18 5.88 1.17 11.64
C SER A 18 6.09 2.52 12.36
N ASP A 19 6.94 2.56 13.41
CA ASP A 19 7.21 3.73 14.23
C ASP A 19 8.47 4.52 13.79
N MET A 20 9.07 4.19 12.64
CA MET A 20 10.26 4.88 12.14
C MET A 20 10.02 5.56 10.79
N LEU A 21 10.12 6.90 10.79
CA LEU A 21 10.14 7.74 9.59
C LEU A 21 11.50 7.77 8.89
N GLU A 22 12.50 7.13 9.47
CA GLU A 22 13.86 7.08 8.94
C GLU A 22 14.24 5.65 8.55
N HIS A 23 14.90 5.51 7.40
CA HIS A 23 15.48 4.26 6.95
C HIS A 23 16.92 4.47 6.50
N GLU A 24 17.82 3.65 7.02
CA GLU A 24 19.23 3.67 6.65
C GLU A 24 19.44 2.96 5.32
N LEU A 25 20.07 3.68 4.38
CA LEU A 25 20.34 3.22 3.04
C LEU A 25 21.79 2.74 2.93
N THR A 26 21.98 1.68 2.16
CA THR A 26 23.30 1.32 1.65
C THR A 26 23.79 2.37 0.64
N GLU A 27 25.10 2.43 0.40
CA GLU A 27 25.68 3.36 -0.59
C GLU A 27 25.08 3.17 -2.00
N GLN A 28 24.78 1.92 -2.36
CA GLN A 28 24.14 1.59 -3.63
C GLN A 28 22.71 2.15 -3.71
N GLU A 29 21.89 1.96 -2.67
CA GLU A 29 20.52 2.49 -2.58
C GLU A 29 20.51 4.02 -2.59
N LEU A 30 21.43 4.66 -1.86
CA LEU A 30 21.58 6.11 -1.83
C LEU A 30 21.95 6.66 -3.21
N SER A 31 22.94 6.06 -3.88
CA SER A 31 23.38 6.47 -5.21
C SER A 31 22.27 6.39 -6.26
N PHE A 32 21.33 5.46 -6.05
CA PHE A 32 20.15 5.29 -6.89
C PHE A 32 19.12 6.38 -6.61
N LEU A 33 18.70 6.54 -5.35
CA LEU A 33 17.64 7.48 -4.96
C LEU A 33 18.03 8.94 -5.19
N LEU A 34 19.33 9.29 -5.15
CA LEU A 34 19.80 10.65 -5.49
C LEU A 34 19.45 11.08 -6.93
N LYS A 35 19.09 10.15 -7.81
CA LYS A 35 18.72 10.42 -9.20
C LYS A 35 17.20 10.55 -9.41
N GLU A 36 16.39 10.21 -8.42
CA GLU A 36 14.93 10.32 -8.50
C GLU A 36 14.40 11.65 -7.94
N LYS A 37 13.27 12.11 -8.49
CA LYS A 37 12.51 13.22 -7.88
C LYS A 37 11.71 12.67 -6.71
N SER A 38 11.86 13.27 -5.53
CA SER A 38 11.13 12.85 -4.33
C SER A 38 9.93 13.76 -4.05
N GLU A 39 8.78 13.14 -3.87
CA GLU A 39 7.61 13.73 -3.20
C GLU A 39 7.35 12.90 -1.93
N GLY A 40 7.12 13.56 -0.78
CA GLY A 40 6.84 12.90 0.50
C GLY A 40 8.07 12.46 1.32
N TYR A 41 9.28 12.43 0.75
CA TYR A 41 10.51 12.10 1.47
C TYR A 41 11.72 12.95 1.04
N CYS A 42 12.75 12.94 1.88
CA CYS A 42 14.05 13.56 1.60
C CYS A 42 15.22 12.61 1.92
N LEU A 43 16.35 12.86 1.28
CA LEU A 43 17.61 12.17 1.56
C LEU A 43 18.53 13.06 2.40
N LYS A 44 18.97 12.58 3.55
CA LYS A 44 19.92 13.29 4.41
C LYS A 44 21.05 12.35 4.83
N GLY A 45 22.25 12.58 4.29
CA GLY A 45 23.36 11.65 4.46
C GLY A 45 23.02 10.29 3.82
N ASN A 46 23.17 9.21 4.59
CA ASN A 46 22.79 7.84 4.17
C ASN A 46 21.36 7.46 4.59
N LYS A 47 20.49 8.43 4.86
CA LYS A 47 19.13 8.15 5.34
C LYS A 47 18.06 8.62 4.36
N LEU A 48 17.05 7.78 4.20
CA LEU A 48 15.75 8.10 3.65
C LEU A 48 14.83 8.55 4.79
N ILE A 49 14.34 9.79 4.74
CA ILE A 49 13.52 10.39 5.79
C ILE A 49 12.17 10.78 5.20
N PHE A 50 11.10 10.20 5.71
CA PHE A 50 9.72 10.50 5.34
C PHE A 50 9.18 11.68 6.15
N SER A 51 8.34 12.49 5.51
CA SER A 51 7.75 13.68 6.15
C SER A 51 6.64 13.31 7.13
N SER A 52 5.97 12.18 6.89
CA SER A 52 4.93 11.61 7.74
C SER A 52 4.86 10.09 7.60
N TYR A 53 4.12 9.42 8.49
CA TYR A 53 3.87 7.98 8.40
C TYR A 53 3.05 7.63 7.15
N GLU A 54 2.15 8.54 6.75
CA GLU A 54 1.36 8.41 5.53
C GLU A 54 2.24 8.45 4.27
N ASP A 55 3.24 9.33 4.21
CA ASP A 55 4.19 9.38 3.10
C ASP A 55 5.02 8.09 2.99
N ARG A 56 5.44 7.54 4.14
CA ARG A 56 6.15 6.27 4.22
C ARG A 56 5.29 5.12 3.69
N ASP A 57 4.04 5.06 4.13
CA ASP A 57 3.13 3.99 3.72
C ASP A 57 2.75 4.12 2.25
N HIS A 58 2.59 5.34 1.74
CA HIS A 58 2.44 5.60 0.30
C HIS A 58 3.65 5.10 -0.48
N TYR A 59 4.87 5.35 -0.02
CA TYR A 59 6.08 4.86 -0.64
C TYR A 59 6.11 3.32 -0.68
N VAL A 60 5.80 2.68 0.45
CA VAL A 60 5.72 1.21 0.54
C VAL A 60 4.69 0.67 -0.45
N VAL A 61 3.47 1.20 -0.41
CA VAL A 61 2.35 0.74 -1.21
C VAL A 61 2.63 0.89 -2.70
N ARG A 62 3.17 2.04 -3.10
CA ARG A 62 3.54 2.32 -4.49
C ARG A 62 4.66 1.41 -4.97
N HIS A 63 5.74 1.29 -4.22
CA HIS A 63 6.95 0.66 -4.76
C HIS A 63 7.05 -0.84 -4.48
N TYR A 64 6.33 -1.35 -3.47
CA TYR A 64 6.33 -2.78 -3.17
C TYR A 64 5.12 -3.51 -3.75
N PHE A 65 3.94 -2.88 -3.74
CA PHE A 65 2.69 -3.55 -4.10
C PHE A 65 2.05 -3.05 -5.41
N SER A 66 2.45 -1.88 -5.94
CA SER A 66 1.85 -1.33 -7.17
C SER A 66 2.53 -1.84 -8.44
N GLU A 67 2.33 -3.12 -8.73
CA GLU A 67 2.69 -3.73 -10.02
C GLU A 67 1.64 -4.74 -10.51
N ILE A 68 0.43 -4.74 -9.93
CA ILE A 68 -0.64 -5.62 -10.41
C ILE A 68 -1.28 -4.99 -11.64
N ASP A 69 -1.08 -5.64 -12.79
CA ASP A 69 -1.77 -5.31 -14.04
C ASP A 69 -3.28 -5.49 -13.84
N SER A 70 -4.00 -4.36 -13.80
CA SER A 70 -5.45 -4.30 -13.56
C SER A 70 -6.27 -4.81 -14.75
N ASP A 71 -5.66 -4.95 -15.92
CA ASP A 71 -6.35 -5.36 -17.16
C ASP A 71 -6.37 -6.89 -17.32
N ARG A 72 -5.74 -7.61 -16.39
CA ARG A 72 -5.78 -9.08 -16.33
C ARG A 72 -7.14 -9.59 -15.85
N THR A 73 -7.56 -10.73 -16.40
CA THR A 73 -8.85 -11.38 -16.09
C THR A 73 -9.03 -11.71 -14.60
N ASP A 74 -7.95 -11.85 -13.84
CA ASP A 74 -7.93 -12.16 -12.41
C ASP A 74 -7.42 -11.00 -11.52
N ALA A 75 -7.36 -9.78 -12.07
CA ALA A 75 -6.81 -8.63 -11.38
C ALA A 75 -7.53 -8.31 -10.07
N GLU A 76 -8.87 -8.23 -10.07
CA GLU A 76 -9.65 -7.94 -8.86
C GLU A 76 -9.36 -8.97 -7.75
N LYS A 77 -9.40 -10.26 -8.09
CA LYS A 77 -9.09 -11.34 -7.14
C LYS A 77 -7.66 -11.20 -6.60
N THR A 78 -6.69 -10.90 -7.46
CA THR A 78 -5.28 -10.73 -7.07
C THR A 78 -5.07 -9.50 -6.18
N ILE A 79 -5.74 -8.39 -6.49
CA ILE A 79 -5.70 -7.16 -5.68
C ILE A 79 -6.30 -7.43 -4.30
N ILE A 80 -7.49 -8.02 -4.21
CA ILE A 80 -8.12 -8.32 -2.91
C ILE A 80 -7.27 -9.30 -2.09
N LEU A 81 -6.75 -10.37 -2.69
CA LEU A 81 -5.88 -11.33 -1.98
C LEU A 81 -4.58 -10.67 -1.51
N THR A 82 -4.02 -9.75 -2.29
CA THR A 82 -2.86 -8.95 -1.89
C THR A 82 -3.20 -8.07 -0.70
N ALA A 83 -4.33 -7.36 -0.72
CA ALA A 83 -4.78 -6.52 0.40
C ALA A 83 -4.98 -7.34 1.69
N VAL A 84 -5.56 -8.54 1.59
CA VAL A 84 -5.68 -9.49 2.71
C VAL A 84 -4.30 -9.94 3.21
N SER A 85 -3.37 -10.23 2.30
CA SER A 85 -2.01 -10.64 2.65
C SER A 85 -1.26 -9.52 3.38
N ILE A 86 -1.38 -8.27 2.91
CA ILE A 86 -0.86 -7.07 3.56
C ILE A 86 -1.45 -7.00 4.97
N TRP A 87 -2.78 -7.03 5.09
CA TRP A 87 -3.48 -6.98 6.37
C TRP A 87 -3.04 -8.06 7.37
N LYS A 88 -2.86 -9.31 6.91
CA LYS A 88 -2.39 -10.43 7.75
C LYS A 88 -0.93 -10.26 8.17
N LYS A 89 -0.09 -9.71 7.29
CA LYS A 89 1.35 -9.57 7.50
C LYS A 89 1.74 -8.27 8.17
N SER A 90 0.88 -7.25 8.19
CA SER A 90 1.10 -6.01 8.91
C SER A 90 1.36 -6.31 10.39
N LEU A 91 2.64 -6.28 10.77
CA LEU A 91 3.10 -6.55 12.12
C LEU A 91 2.57 -5.43 13.04
N ARG A 92 2.02 -5.82 14.20
CA ARG A 92 1.62 -4.94 15.31
C ARG A 92 0.34 -4.09 15.11
N GLY A 93 -0.49 -4.43 14.13
CA GLY A 93 -1.87 -3.91 14.07
C GLY A 93 -2.04 -2.59 13.31
N ASP A 94 -0.97 -2.03 12.75
CA ASP A 94 -1.10 -0.98 11.74
C ASP A 94 -1.55 -1.61 10.42
N ARG A 95 -2.86 -1.58 10.22
CA ARG A 95 -3.54 -2.25 9.11
C ARG A 95 -4.00 -1.24 8.05
N SER A 96 -3.63 0.04 8.20
CA SER A 96 -3.99 1.13 7.30
C SER A 96 -3.40 0.94 5.90
N THR A 97 -2.19 0.37 5.82
CA THR A 97 -1.48 0.07 4.58
C THR A 97 -2.30 -0.79 3.61
N ALA A 98 -3.16 -1.70 4.11
CA ALA A 98 -4.03 -2.51 3.27
C ALA A 98 -5.14 -1.67 2.61
N GLY A 99 -5.72 -0.70 3.35
CA GLY A 99 -6.69 0.25 2.81
C GLY A 99 -6.06 1.22 1.81
N LEU A 100 -4.86 1.71 2.13
CA LEU A 100 -4.06 2.56 1.23
C LEU A 100 -3.69 1.84 -0.07
N PHE A 101 -3.39 0.55 0.01
CA PHE A 101 -3.15 -0.28 -1.16
C PHE A 101 -4.40 -0.39 -2.04
N LEU A 102 -5.58 -0.61 -1.45
CA LEU A 102 -6.83 -0.66 -2.21
C LEU A 102 -7.14 0.68 -2.89
N SER A 103 -6.82 1.82 -2.26
CA SER A 103 -7.06 3.15 -2.86
C SER A 103 -6.21 3.45 -4.09
N LEU A 104 -5.10 2.73 -4.32
CA LEU A 104 -4.38 2.82 -5.59
C LEU A 104 -5.17 2.29 -6.80
N TYR A 105 -6.17 1.44 -6.55
CA TYR A 105 -6.99 0.80 -7.59
C TYR A 105 -8.44 1.30 -7.57
N GLU A 106 -8.76 2.32 -6.78
CA GLU A 106 -10.11 2.89 -6.66
C GLU A 106 -10.69 3.32 -8.02
N ASP A 107 -9.86 3.90 -8.89
CA ASP A 107 -10.27 4.34 -10.23
C ASP A 107 -10.28 3.20 -11.26
N LYS A 108 -9.82 2.00 -10.89
CA LYS A 108 -9.58 0.87 -11.80
C LYS A 108 -10.55 -0.29 -11.58
N ILE A 109 -10.94 -0.54 -10.33
CA ILE A 109 -11.84 -1.63 -9.96
C ILE A 109 -12.92 -1.13 -9.02
N ASN A 110 -14.08 -1.81 -9.00
CA ASN A 110 -15.07 -1.57 -7.96
C ASN A 110 -14.66 -2.33 -6.69
N VAL A 111 -13.89 -1.68 -5.82
CA VAL A 111 -13.36 -2.28 -4.58
C VAL A 111 -14.48 -2.85 -3.70
N TRP A 112 -15.63 -2.16 -3.60
CA TRP A 112 -16.78 -2.61 -2.81
C TRP A 112 -17.35 -3.91 -3.32
N GLN A 113 -17.64 -3.97 -4.61
CA GLN A 113 -18.16 -5.18 -5.25
C GLN A 113 -17.14 -6.32 -5.17
N ALA A 114 -15.86 -6.03 -5.43
CA ALA A 114 -14.78 -7.01 -5.38
C ALA A 114 -14.63 -7.63 -3.98
N LEU A 115 -14.75 -6.83 -2.91
CA LEU A 115 -14.76 -7.32 -1.53
C LEU A 115 -15.98 -8.22 -1.27
N LEU A 116 -17.18 -7.84 -1.71
CA LEU A 116 -18.42 -8.63 -1.52
C LEU A 116 -18.39 -9.98 -2.24
N THR A 117 -17.82 -10.03 -3.44
CA THR A 117 -17.74 -11.27 -4.24
C THR A 117 -16.49 -12.10 -3.97
N SER A 118 -15.59 -11.61 -3.11
CA SER A 118 -14.35 -12.32 -2.81
C SER A 118 -14.59 -13.56 -1.95
N GLU A 119 -13.59 -14.44 -1.94
CA GLU A 119 -13.54 -15.61 -1.04
C GLU A 119 -13.13 -15.23 0.40
N CYS A 120 -13.02 -13.93 0.72
CA CYS A 120 -12.69 -13.46 2.05
C CYS A 120 -13.81 -13.80 3.04
N SER A 121 -13.46 -14.05 4.30
CA SER A 121 -14.45 -14.07 5.36
C SER A 121 -15.10 -12.69 5.50
N GLN A 122 -16.34 -12.66 6.00
CA GLN A 122 -17.05 -11.41 6.26
C GLN A 122 -16.22 -10.46 7.15
N TYR A 123 -15.53 -11.00 8.16
CA TYR A 123 -14.63 -10.22 9.02
C TYR A 123 -13.48 -9.55 8.24
N GLU A 124 -12.82 -10.29 7.36
CA GLU A 124 -11.74 -9.77 6.50
C GLU A 124 -12.26 -8.67 5.57
N ALA A 125 -13.39 -8.92 4.89
CA ALA A 125 -13.99 -7.98 3.97
C ALA A 125 -14.43 -6.68 4.68
N THR A 126 -15.13 -6.79 5.80
CA THR A 126 -15.55 -5.64 6.62
C THR A 126 -14.36 -4.84 7.14
N PHE A 127 -13.30 -5.51 7.57
CA PHE A 127 -12.11 -4.83 8.07
C PHE A 127 -11.38 -4.08 6.94
N LEU A 128 -11.18 -4.73 5.79
CA LEU A 128 -10.55 -4.08 4.63
C LEU A 128 -11.36 -2.89 4.14
N ALA A 129 -12.70 -3.00 4.12
CA ALA A 129 -13.58 -1.88 3.84
C ALA A 129 -13.39 -0.71 4.81
N ASP A 130 -13.33 -0.95 6.12
CA ASP A 130 -13.07 0.11 7.11
C ASP A 130 -11.73 0.83 6.88
N GLN A 131 -10.68 0.10 6.50
CA GLN A 131 -9.40 0.72 6.17
C GLN A 131 -9.44 1.46 4.84
N PHE A 132 -10.10 0.89 3.82
CA PHE A 132 -10.23 1.52 2.51
C PHE A 132 -10.96 2.86 2.58
N ILE A 133 -12.04 2.98 3.37
CA ILE A 133 -12.79 4.23 3.57
C ILE A 133 -11.89 5.39 3.99
N LYS A 134 -10.88 5.12 4.82
CA LYS A 134 -9.98 6.16 5.36
C LYS A 134 -9.07 6.77 4.31
N HIS A 135 -8.87 6.08 3.19
CA HIS A 135 -7.95 6.47 2.11
C HIS A 135 -8.64 6.64 0.75
N SER A 136 -9.93 6.33 0.65
CA SER A 136 -10.75 6.50 -0.55
C SER A 136 -10.96 8.00 -0.82
N ARG A 137 -10.77 8.39 -2.08
CA ARG A 137 -10.99 9.77 -2.53
C ARG A 137 -12.46 10.03 -2.83
N ASN A 138 -13.20 8.98 -3.24
CA ASN A 138 -14.59 9.06 -3.68
C ASN A 138 -15.45 8.05 -2.93
N ILE A 139 -16.02 8.48 -1.80
CA ILE A 139 -16.98 7.65 -1.06
C ILE A 139 -18.38 7.85 -1.64
N ASP A 140 -18.89 6.85 -2.36
CA ASP A 140 -20.31 6.74 -2.64
C ASP A 140 -21.04 6.18 -1.41
N ILE A 141 -21.78 7.05 -0.73
CA ILE A 141 -22.55 6.73 0.48
C ILE A 141 -23.56 5.60 0.22
N ASN A 142 -24.16 5.53 -0.97
CA ASN A 142 -25.14 4.48 -1.28
C ASN A 142 -24.46 3.11 -1.39
N SER A 143 -23.34 3.03 -2.11
CA SER A 143 -22.53 1.82 -2.18
C SER A 143 -22.03 1.36 -0.80
N LEU A 144 -21.67 2.31 0.06
CA LEU A 144 -21.23 2.03 1.44
C LEU A 144 -22.35 1.45 2.30
N PHE A 145 -23.55 2.00 2.27
CA PHE A 145 -24.70 1.44 3.00
C PHE A 145 -25.14 0.08 2.48
N HIS A 146 -24.98 -0.20 1.18
CA HIS A 146 -25.28 -1.52 0.64
C HIS A 146 -24.23 -2.58 0.98
N PHE A 147 -23.02 -2.16 1.31
CA PHE A 147 -21.92 -3.05 1.68
C PHE A 147 -22.03 -3.56 3.13
N PHE A 148 -22.47 -2.72 4.06
CA PHE A 148 -22.63 -3.05 5.49
C PHE A 148 -24.04 -3.56 5.82
#